data_AF-A0AAE8SMT4-F1
#
_entry.id   AF-A0AAE8SMT4-F1
#
_cell.length_a   1.000
_cell.length_b   1.000
_cell.length_c   1.000
_cell.angle_alpha   90.00
_cell.angle_beta   90.00
_cell.angle_gamma   90.00
#
_symmetry.space_group_name_H-M   'P 1'
#
loop_
_entity.id
_entity.type
_entity.pdbx_description
1 polymer ?
#
loop_
_entity_poly.entity_id
_entity_poly.type
_entity_poly.pdbx_seq_one_letter_code
_entity_poly.pdbx_strand_id
1 'polypeptide(L)'
;MIDLVDLSLATRPGDIDAVTGLIQELSELQKGLQNGGENTRHDMLVKARSLVHSLQTPRQIMIQHTWADPDLNTALITGVDIGLWKLMVKNGADKPQGVDDLSKSINVDPVLLGGLYEDMLGDICQDFLLTSRHLSHAAAMGHLEEVGQDEYKLTSFSKSLSLDLIGDGYLAL
;
A
#
# COMPACT_ATOMS: atom_id res chain seq x y z
N MET A 1 -9.26 -10.38 40.06
CA MET A 1 -8.57 -11.56 39.49
C MET A 1 -8.62 -11.35 37.99
N ILE A 2 -7.49 -11.03 37.36
CA ILE A 2 -7.45 -10.85 35.90
C ILE A 2 -7.42 -12.26 35.32
N ASP A 3 -8.47 -12.66 34.62
CA ASP A 3 -8.42 -13.91 33.85
C ASP A 3 -7.28 -13.80 32.84
N LEU A 4 -6.33 -14.73 32.95
CA LEU A 4 -5.19 -14.81 32.05
C LEU A 4 -5.71 -15.12 30.65
N VAL A 5 -5.55 -14.16 29.76
CA VAL A 5 -5.85 -14.31 28.33
C VAL A 5 -4.98 -15.44 27.77
N ASP A 6 -5.62 -16.43 27.14
CA ASP A 6 -4.95 -17.59 26.54
C ASP A 6 -4.05 -17.15 25.36
N LEU A 7 -2.76 -17.50 25.41
CA LEU A 7 -1.77 -17.16 24.39
C LEU A 7 -2.15 -17.67 22.99
N SER A 8 -2.90 -18.78 22.90
CA SER A 8 -3.35 -19.32 21.62
C SER A 8 -4.37 -18.42 20.91
N LEU A 9 -4.94 -17.41 21.60
CA LEU A 9 -5.73 -16.36 20.95
C LEU A 9 -4.89 -15.56 19.95
N ALA A 10 -3.58 -15.41 20.17
CA ALA A 10 -2.73 -14.64 19.27
C ALA A 10 -2.53 -15.31 17.89
N THR A 11 -2.74 -16.62 17.78
CA THR A 11 -2.41 -17.42 16.59
C THR A 11 -3.60 -18.12 15.96
N ARG A 12 -4.80 -18.05 16.55
CA ARG A 12 -6.02 -18.58 15.95
C ARG A 12 -6.67 -17.52 15.04
N PRO A 13 -7.36 -17.92 13.96
CA PRO A 13 -8.17 -17.00 13.15
C PRO A 13 -9.22 -16.28 14.00
N GLY A 14 -9.57 -15.05 13.61
CA GLY A 14 -10.55 -14.24 14.33
C GLY A 14 -11.94 -14.89 14.44
N ASP A 15 -12.45 -15.44 13.33
CA ASP A 15 -13.75 -16.10 13.26
C ASP A 15 -13.81 -17.12 12.12
N ILE A 16 -13.33 -18.35 12.38
CA ILE A 16 -13.28 -19.39 11.33
C ILE A 16 -14.67 -19.88 10.91
N ASP A 17 -15.65 -19.79 11.80
CA ASP A 17 -17.00 -20.31 11.56
C ASP A 17 -17.76 -19.44 10.55
N ALA A 18 -17.51 -18.12 10.55
CA ALA A 18 -18.10 -17.18 9.58
C ALA A 18 -17.59 -17.36 8.14
N VAL A 19 -16.40 -17.98 7.94
CA VAL A 19 -15.73 -18.05 6.62
C VAL A 19 -16.60 -18.69 5.55
N THR A 20 -17.25 -19.81 5.87
CA THR A 20 -18.08 -20.53 4.89
C THR A 20 -19.25 -19.68 4.42
N GLY A 21 -19.94 -19.01 5.35
CA GLY A 21 -21.05 -18.11 5.03
C GLY A 21 -20.60 -16.91 4.19
N LEU A 22 -19.49 -16.28 4.55
CA LEU A 22 -18.95 -15.13 3.82
C LEU A 22 -18.55 -15.47 2.38
N ILE A 23 -18.00 -16.66 2.13
CA ILE A 23 -17.67 -17.13 0.77
C ILE A 23 -18.95 -17.33 -0.07
N GLN A 24 -20.01 -17.87 0.53
CA GLN A 24 -21.30 -18.05 -0.14
C GLN A 24 -21.92 -16.71 -0.52
N GLU A 25 -21.97 -15.76 0.42
CA GLU A 25 -22.48 -14.41 0.18
C GLU A 25 -21.69 -13.68 -0.93
N LEU A 26 -20.36 -13.78 -0.92
CA LEU A 26 -19.52 -13.22 -1.98
C LEU A 26 -19.84 -13.83 -3.36
N SER A 27 -20.05 -15.15 -3.42
CA SER A 27 -20.39 -15.87 -4.64
C SER A 27 -21.78 -15.48 -5.17
N GLU A 28 -22.71 -15.14 -4.28
CA GLU A 28 -24.02 -14.63 -4.66
C GLU A 28 -23.94 -13.20 -5.20
N LEU A 29 -23.25 -12.31 -4.48
CA LEU A 29 -23.05 -10.92 -4.91
C LEU A 29 -22.31 -10.83 -6.25
N GLN A 30 -21.36 -11.72 -6.51
CA GLN A 30 -20.63 -11.79 -7.79
C GLN A 30 -21.57 -11.87 -9.00
N LYS A 31 -22.70 -12.59 -8.89
CA LYS A 31 -23.68 -12.73 -9.98
C LYS A 31 -24.29 -11.39 -10.40
N GLY A 32 -24.41 -10.45 -9.46
CA GLY A 32 -24.93 -9.11 -9.71
C GLY A 32 -23.89 -8.11 -10.23
N LEU A 33 -22.59 -8.46 -10.20
CA LEU A 33 -21.51 -7.53 -10.53
C LEU A 33 -21.46 -7.19 -12.02
N GLN A 34 -21.77 -8.16 -12.90
CA GLN A 34 -21.84 -7.93 -14.35
C GLN A 34 -23.00 -7.02 -14.77
N ASN A 35 -24.01 -6.86 -13.91
CA ASN A 35 -25.23 -6.11 -14.21
C ASN A 35 -25.16 -4.64 -13.77
N GLY A 36 -23.99 -4.15 -13.35
CA GLY A 36 -23.75 -2.71 -13.11
C GLY A 36 -24.41 -2.14 -11.85
N GLY A 37 -24.75 -2.97 -10.86
CA GLY A 37 -25.25 -2.48 -9.58
C GLY A 37 -24.17 -1.69 -8.85
N GLU A 38 -24.35 -0.36 -8.76
CA GLU A 38 -23.40 0.58 -8.13
C GLU A 38 -23.06 0.18 -6.69
N ASN A 39 -24.05 -0.38 -5.98
CA ASN A 39 -23.89 -0.87 -4.60
C ASN A 39 -23.29 -2.28 -4.51
N THR A 40 -23.46 -3.14 -5.53
CA THR A 40 -22.98 -4.54 -5.49
C THR A 40 -21.47 -4.62 -5.27
N ARG A 41 -20.71 -3.76 -5.95
CA ARG A 41 -19.25 -3.69 -5.77
C ARG A 41 -18.88 -3.27 -4.34
N HIS A 42 -19.63 -2.33 -3.76
CA HIS A 42 -19.40 -1.87 -2.39
C HIS A 42 -19.69 -2.99 -1.38
N ASP A 43 -20.84 -3.65 -1.52
CA ASP A 43 -21.24 -4.75 -0.64
C ASP A 43 -20.25 -5.92 -0.70
N MET A 44 -19.77 -6.26 -1.91
CA MET A 44 -18.70 -7.25 -2.08
C MET A 44 -17.42 -6.84 -1.34
N LEU A 45 -17.02 -5.57 -1.42
CA LEU A 45 -15.84 -5.06 -0.71
C LEU A 45 -16.01 -5.16 0.81
N VAL A 46 -17.21 -4.91 1.33
CA VAL A 46 -17.51 -5.08 2.76
C VAL A 46 -17.39 -6.55 3.16
N LYS A 47 -17.99 -7.47 2.40
CA LYS A 47 -17.92 -8.92 2.69
C LYS A 47 -16.50 -9.47 2.56
N ALA A 48 -15.73 -9.02 1.57
CA ALA A 48 -14.32 -9.39 1.43
C ALA A 48 -13.48 -8.93 2.62
N ARG A 49 -13.72 -7.71 3.14
CA ARG A 49 -13.05 -7.24 4.38
C ARG A 49 -13.42 -8.09 5.59
N SER A 50 -14.71 -8.42 5.76
CA SER A 50 -15.13 -9.34 6.83
C SER A 50 -14.48 -10.71 6.71
N LEU A 51 -14.32 -11.24 5.50
CA LEU A 51 -13.63 -12.50 5.25
C LEU A 51 -12.15 -12.42 5.63
N VAL A 52 -11.46 -11.36 5.25
CA VAL A 52 -10.05 -11.13 5.65
C VAL A 52 -9.92 -11.09 7.17
N HIS A 53 -10.75 -10.31 7.88
CA HIS A 53 -10.72 -10.24 9.34
C HIS A 53 -11.03 -11.59 10.01
N SER A 54 -11.94 -12.37 9.44
CA SER A 54 -12.29 -13.70 9.93
C SER A 54 -11.11 -14.69 9.86
N LEU A 55 -10.31 -14.57 8.79
CA LEU A 55 -9.15 -15.43 8.54
C LEU A 55 -7.88 -14.98 9.27
N GLN A 56 -7.71 -13.68 9.49
CA GLN A 56 -6.52 -13.13 10.12
C GLN A 56 -6.42 -13.53 11.59
N THR A 57 -5.19 -13.78 12.01
CA THR A 57 -4.84 -13.95 13.43
C THR A 57 -4.50 -12.59 14.05
N PRO A 58 -4.68 -12.39 15.37
CA PRO A 58 -4.26 -11.16 16.03
C PRO A 58 -2.77 -10.83 15.84
N ARG A 59 -1.90 -11.85 15.78
CA ARG A 59 -0.47 -11.66 15.47
C ARG A 59 -0.27 -11.09 14.06
N GLN A 60 -1.00 -11.57 13.06
CA GLN A 60 -0.89 -11.03 11.69
C GLN A 60 -1.38 -9.58 11.63
N ILE A 61 -2.50 -9.26 12.31
CA ILE A 61 -3.00 -7.88 12.42
C ILE A 61 -1.95 -6.99 13.09
N MET A 62 -1.32 -7.46 14.16
CA MET A 62 -0.24 -6.73 14.82
C MET A 62 0.92 -6.45 13.87
N ILE A 63 1.39 -7.45 13.11
CA ILE A 63 2.47 -7.26 12.12
C ILE A 63 2.04 -6.26 11.04
N GLN A 64 0.80 -6.35 10.57
CA GLN A 64 0.27 -5.43 9.57
C GLN A 64 0.32 -3.98 10.07
N HIS A 65 -0.21 -3.69 11.27
CA HIS A 65 -0.22 -2.34 11.82
C HIS A 65 1.16 -1.78 12.17
N THR A 66 2.09 -2.64 12.59
CA THR A 66 3.36 -2.18 13.15
C THR A 66 4.49 -2.15 12.13
N TRP A 67 4.41 -2.96 11.08
CA TRP A 67 5.49 -3.13 10.10
C TRP A 67 4.96 -2.85 8.69
N ALA A 68 3.93 -3.57 8.23
CA ALA A 68 3.52 -3.50 6.83
C ALA A 68 2.94 -2.13 6.43
N ASP A 69 1.93 -1.66 7.16
CA ASP A 69 1.21 -0.42 6.83
C ASP A 69 2.08 0.83 7.04
N PRO A 70 2.87 0.98 8.14
CA PRO A 70 3.75 2.14 8.32
C PRO A 70 4.83 2.27 7.25
N ASP A 71 5.49 1.15 6.89
CA ASP A 71 6.53 1.14 5.86
C ASP A 71 5.95 1.49 4.49
N LEU A 72 4.77 0.97 4.17
CA LEU A 72 4.04 1.31 2.95
C LEU A 72 3.64 2.79 2.94
N ASN A 73 3.05 3.31 4.01
CA ASN A 73 2.65 4.71 4.09
C ASN A 73 3.85 5.64 3.90
N THR A 74 5.00 5.30 4.51
CA THR A 74 6.25 6.03 4.33
C THR A 74 6.65 6.07 2.85
N ALA A 75 6.59 4.94 2.14
CA ALA A 75 6.88 4.87 0.70
C ALA A 75 5.90 5.71 -0.14
N LEU A 76 4.59 5.67 0.18
CA LEU A 76 3.56 6.40 -0.56
C LEU A 76 3.69 7.93 -0.37
N ILE A 77 3.83 8.38 0.87
CA ILE A 77 3.98 9.80 1.24
C ILE A 77 5.24 10.36 0.59
N THR A 78 6.37 9.67 0.78
CA THR A 78 7.64 10.06 0.17
C THR A 78 7.54 10.13 -1.34
N GLY A 79 6.90 9.14 -1.97
CA GLY A 79 6.73 9.14 -3.42
C GLY A 79 5.89 10.31 -3.95
N VAL A 80 4.95 10.83 -3.15
CA VAL A 80 4.23 12.08 -3.47
C VAL A 80 5.16 13.27 -3.32
N ASP A 81 5.82 13.38 -2.17
CA ASP A 81 6.67 14.51 -1.78
C ASP A 81 7.81 14.76 -2.79
N ILE A 82 8.52 13.70 -3.18
CA ILE A 82 9.63 13.80 -4.16
C ILE A 82 9.14 13.83 -5.62
N GLY A 83 7.83 13.77 -5.86
CA GLY A 83 7.23 13.78 -7.19
C GLY A 83 7.44 12.50 -8.01
N LEU A 84 7.77 11.37 -7.37
CA LEU A 84 8.01 10.07 -8.02
C LEU A 84 6.82 9.65 -8.90
N TRP A 85 5.59 9.71 -8.36
CA TRP A 85 4.40 9.26 -9.09
C TRP A 85 4.15 10.07 -10.36
N LYS A 86 4.36 11.39 -10.28
CA LYS A 86 4.24 12.32 -11.42
C LYS A 86 5.31 12.02 -12.47
N LEU A 87 6.56 11.77 -12.04
CA LEU A 87 7.64 11.36 -12.92
C LEU A 87 7.33 10.06 -13.65
N MET A 88 6.88 9.02 -12.92
CA MET A 88 6.56 7.73 -13.53
C MET A 88 5.44 7.84 -14.56
N VAL A 89 4.42 8.66 -14.30
CA VAL A 89 3.37 8.95 -15.30
C VAL A 89 3.94 9.69 -16.51
N LYS A 90 4.80 10.69 -16.30
CA LYS A 90 5.45 11.47 -17.37
C LYS A 90 6.32 10.60 -18.28
N ASN A 91 7.03 9.62 -17.71
CA ASN A 91 7.85 8.67 -18.46
C ASN A 91 7.00 7.64 -19.25
N GLY A 92 5.73 7.49 -18.87
CA GLY A 92 4.74 6.64 -19.49
C GLY A 92 4.06 5.75 -18.45
N ALA A 93 2.81 6.03 -18.12
CA ALA A 93 2.09 5.38 -17.02
C ALA A 93 1.98 3.85 -17.11
N ASP A 94 2.03 3.28 -18.31
CA ASP A 94 1.99 1.83 -18.55
C ASP A 94 3.35 1.20 -18.83
N LYS A 95 4.42 1.99 -18.77
CA LYS A 95 5.79 1.51 -19.01
C LYS A 95 6.44 1.06 -17.71
N PRO A 96 7.05 -0.13 -17.71
CA PRO A 96 8.04 -0.53 -16.72
C PRO A 96 9.17 0.51 -16.60
N GLN A 97 9.60 0.79 -15.37
CA GLN A 97 10.66 1.75 -15.08
C GLN A 97 11.60 1.20 -14.00
N GLY A 98 12.90 1.26 -14.28
CA GLY A 98 13.94 0.80 -13.38
C GLY A 98 14.26 1.81 -12.28
N VAL A 99 14.54 1.33 -11.06
CA VAL A 99 14.90 2.18 -9.91
C VAL A 99 16.13 3.06 -10.20
N ASP A 100 17.13 2.53 -10.91
CA ASP A 100 18.35 3.26 -11.26
C ASP A 100 18.08 4.47 -12.16
N ASP A 101 17.10 4.40 -13.05
CA ASP A 101 16.77 5.50 -13.96
C ASP A 101 15.84 6.52 -13.29
N LEU A 102 14.94 6.04 -12.42
CA LEU A 102 14.09 6.88 -11.59
C LEU A 102 14.91 7.72 -10.62
N SER A 103 15.86 7.11 -9.92
CA SER A 103 16.72 7.79 -8.93
C SER A 103 17.58 8.89 -9.55
N LYS A 104 18.12 8.69 -10.75
CA LYS A 104 18.86 9.74 -11.49
C LYS A 104 17.98 10.92 -11.91
N SER A 105 16.70 10.66 -12.13
CA SER A 105 15.75 11.65 -12.66
C SER A 105 15.10 12.49 -11.57
N ILE A 106 15.03 11.96 -10.35
CA ILE A 106 14.49 12.66 -9.16
C ILE A 106 15.63 13.45 -8.54
N ASN A 107 15.68 14.74 -8.86
CA ASN A 107 16.53 15.69 -8.14
C ASN A 107 15.77 16.08 -6.87
N VAL A 108 16.06 15.43 -5.74
CA VAL A 108 15.46 15.77 -4.46
C VAL A 108 15.87 17.19 -4.10
N ASP A 109 14.92 18.13 -4.08
CA ASP A 109 15.17 19.51 -3.65
C ASP A 109 15.48 19.48 -2.13
N PRO A 110 16.65 19.96 -1.67
CA PRO A 110 17.00 19.99 -0.25
C PRO A 110 15.97 20.73 0.60
N VAL A 111 15.19 21.65 0.02
CA VAL A 111 14.16 22.43 0.72
C VAL A 111 12.88 21.62 0.96
N LEU A 112 12.60 20.56 0.18
CA LEU A 112 11.49 19.64 0.47
C LEU A 112 11.80 18.72 1.67
N LEU A 113 13.10 18.53 1.98
CA LEU A 113 13.57 17.98 3.26
C LEU A 113 13.63 19.05 4.39
N GLY A 114 13.30 20.31 4.05
CA GLY A 114 13.40 21.51 4.86
C GLY A 114 12.31 21.63 5.92
N GLY A 115 12.52 20.94 7.02
CA GLY A 115 11.81 21.19 8.28
C GLY A 115 12.36 20.44 9.48
N LEU A 116 12.97 19.26 9.26
CA LEU A 116 13.44 18.42 10.38
C LEU A 116 14.83 17.78 10.18
N TYR A 117 15.44 17.85 8.99
CA TYR A 117 16.57 16.95 8.67
C TYR A 117 17.74 17.58 7.88
N GLU A 118 17.85 18.92 7.83
CA GLU A 118 18.85 19.62 7.00
C GLU A 118 20.30 19.32 7.43
N ASP A 119 20.55 19.00 8.70
CA ASP A 119 21.92 18.88 9.23
C ASP A 119 22.48 17.45 9.34
N MET A 120 21.70 16.39 9.08
CA MET A 120 22.15 15.01 9.40
C MET A 120 21.95 13.96 8.30
N LEU A 121 21.17 14.21 7.25
CA LEU A 121 20.72 13.14 6.34
C LEU A 121 20.83 13.44 4.84
N GLY A 122 21.54 14.49 4.42
CA GLY A 122 21.69 14.85 2.99
C GLY A 122 22.17 13.69 2.09
N ASP A 123 23.08 12.86 2.59
CA ASP A 123 23.57 11.67 1.87
C ASP A 123 22.74 10.40 2.17
N ILE A 124 22.02 10.35 3.29
CA ILE A 124 21.23 9.18 3.70
C ILE A 124 19.83 9.18 3.05
N CYS A 125 19.24 10.35 2.81
CA CYS A 125 17.88 10.45 2.24
C CYS A 125 17.80 9.97 0.78
N GLN A 126 18.85 10.18 -0.03
CA GLN A 126 18.88 9.73 -1.42
C GLN A 126 18.86 8.19 -1.50
N ASP A 127 19.62 7.52 -0.63
CA ASP A 127 19.67 6.06 -0.54
C ASP A 127 18.46 5.50 0.20
N PHE A 128 18.00 6.14 1.28
CA PHE A 128 16.94 5.61 2.12
C PHE A 128 15.57 5.62 1.43
N LEU A 129 15.23 6.70 0.71
CA LEU A 129 13.87 6.97 0.24
C LEU A 129 13.54 6.37 -1.14
N LEU A 130 14.56 6.04 -1.94
CA LEU A 130 14.46 5.37 -3.24
C LEU A 130 15.14 3.99 -3.27
N THR A 131 15.41 3.39 -2.10
CA THR A 131 15.88 2.01 -2.05
C THR A 131 14.85 1.11 -2.73
N SER A 132 15.33 0.16 -3.55
CA SER A 132 14.55 -0.95 -4.09
C SER A 132 13.63 -1.62 -3.06
N ARG A 133 13.99 -1.58 -1.78
CA ARG A 133 13.18 -2.09 -0.66
C ARG A 133 11.81 -1.43 -0.54
N HIS A 134 11.69 -0.10 -0.67
CA HIS A 134 10.40 0.58 -0.51
C HIS A 134 9.48 0.30 -1.70
N LEU A 135 10.03 0.30 -2.91
CA LEU A 135 9.26 0.00 -4.13
C LEU A 135 8.90 -1.49 -4.21
N SER A 136 9.80 -2.40 -3.83
CA SER A 136 9.49 -3.83 -3.69
C SER A 136 8.46 -4.10 -2.60
N HIS A 137 8.51 -3.40 -1.45
CA HIS A 137 7.46 -3.51 -0.43
C HIS A 137 6.12 -2.99 -0.95
N ALA A 138 6.10 -1.83 -1.61
CA ALA A 138 4.89 -1.29 -2.24
C ALA A 138 4.34 -2.23 -3.33
N ALA A 139 5.21 -2.92 -4.08
CA ALA A 139 4.82 -3.94 -5.05
C ALA A 139 4.27 -5.20 -4.39
N ALA A 140 4.91 -5.70 -3.33
CA ALA A 140 4.44 -6.83 -2.54
C ALA A 140 3.07 -6.56 -1.89
N MET A 141 2.80 -5.29 -1.55
CA MET A 141 1.51 -4.82 -1.02
C MET A 141 0.49 -4.49 -2.12
N GLY A 142 0.84 -4.65 -3.40
CA GLY A 142 -0.08 -4.49 -4.54
C GLY A 142 -0.31 -3.05 -4.99
N HIS A 143 0.49 -2.09 -4.53
CA HIS A 143 0.42 -0.70 -4.97
C HIS A 143 1.28 -0.43 -6.21
N LEU A 144 2.24 -1.31 -6.49
CA LEU A 144 3.02 -1.38 -7.73
C LEU A 144 2.97 -2.79 -8.31
N GLU A 145 3.28 -2.90 -9.60
CA GLU A 145 3.47 -4.16 -10.29
C GLU A 145 4.98 -4.33 -10.55
N GLU A 146 5.63 -5.29 -9.89
CA GLU A 146 7.03 -5.64 -10.15
C GLU A 146 7.09 -6.57 -11.36
N VAL A 147 7.74 -6.12 -12.44
CA VAL A 147 7.80 -6.83 -13.73
C VAL A 147 9.20 -7.38 -14.03
N GLY A 148 10.19 -6.96 -13.25
CA GLY A 148 11.58 -7.34 -13.34
C GLY A 148 12.32 -6.96 -12.05
N GLN A 149 13.57 -7.39 -11.91
CA GLN A 149 14.37 -6.98 -10.76
C GLN A 149 14.54 -5.46 -10.78
N ASP A 150 14.12 -4.80 -9.70
CA ASP A 150 14.17 -3.35 -9.55
C ASP A 150 13.43 -2.61 -10.67
N GLU A 151 12.39 -3.22 -11.25
CA GLU A 151 11.62 -2.67 -12.35
C GLU A 151 10.11 -2.71 -12.06
N TYR A 152 9.50 -1.53 -12.02
CA TYR A 152 8.13 -1.37 -11.52
C TYR A 152 7.23 -0.67 -12.53
N LYS A 153 5.96 -1.06 -12.51
CA LYS A 153 4.87 -0.47 -13.29
C LYS A 153 3.76 0.01 -12.35
N LEU A 154 3.15 1.15 -12.71
CA LEU A 154 2.08 1.73 -11.90
C LEU A 154 0.77 0.94 -12.03
N THR A 155 0.10 0.78 -10.90
CA THR A 155 -1.28 0.28 -10.81
C THR A 155 -2.28 1.42 -11.03
N SER A 156 -3.58 1.14 -11.12
CA SER A 156 -4.61 2.20 -11.17
C SER A 156 -4.53 3.14 -9.95
N PHE A 157 -4.21 2.58 -8.78
CA PHE A 157 -4.04 3.34 -7.55
C PHE A 157 -2.77 4.21 -7.58
N SER A 158 -1.60 3.66 -7.87
CA SER A 158 -0.36 4.47 -7.87
C SER A 158 -0.31 5.49 -9.01
N LYS A 159 -1.00 5.25 -10.13
CA LYS A 159 -1.29 6.31 -11.13
C LYS A 159 -2.08 7.46 -10.53
N SER A 160 -3.09 7.18 -9.70
CA SER A 160 -3.92 8.21 -9.09
C SER A 160 -3.16 9.13 -8.12
N LEU A 161 -2.08 8.65 -7.51
CA LEU A 161 -1.20 9.45 -6.64
C LEU A 161 -0.45 10.56 -7.39
N SER A 162 -0.40 10.51 -8.73
CA SER A 162 0.13 11.61 -9.54
C SER A 162 -0.83 12.80 -9.67
N LEU A 163 -2.11 12.61 -9.33
CA LEU A 163 -3.12 13.66 -9.32
C LEU A 163 -3.03 14.42 -8.01
N ASP A 164 -2.85 15.75 -8.05
CA ASP A 164 -2.73 16.60 -6.87
C ASP A 164 -3.87 16.36 -5.86
N LEU A 165 -5.11 16.22 -6.35
CA LEU A 165 -6.29 15.95 -5.52
C LEU A 165 -6.15 14.71 -4.61
N ILE A 166 -5.46 13.67 -5.07
CA ILE A 166 -5.27 12.42 -4.32
C ILE A 166 -3.91 12.42 -3.61
N GLY A 167 -2.85 12.86 -4.29
CA GLY A 167 -1.50 12.93 -3.75
C GLY A 167 -1.40 13.85 -2.54
N ASP A 168 -1.96 15.05 -2.61
CA ASP A 168 -1.89 16.05 -1.51
C ASP A 168 -2.56 15.54 -0.23
N GLY A 169 -3.50 14.58 -0.34
CA GLY A 169 -4.10 13.92 0.81
C GLY A 169 -3.08 13.12 1.65
N TYR A 170 -2.00 12.63 1.06
CA TYR A 170 -0.92 11.93 1.76
C TYR A 170 0.04 12.89 2.47
N LEU A 171 0.20 14.12 1.97
CA LEU A 171 1.05 15.13 2.61
C LEU A 171 0.39 15.76 3.85
N ALA A 172 -0.92 15.58 4.01
CA ALA A 172 -1.71 16.09 5.12
C ALA A 172 -1.81 15.11 6.32
N LEU A 173 -1.25 13.91 6.21
CA LEU A 173 -1.24 12.85 7.24
C LEU A 173 0.01 12.94 8.12
#